data_AF-A0A3C1ABA1-F1
#
_entry.id   AF-A0A3C1ABA1-F1
#
_cell.length_a   1.000
_cell.length_b   1.000
_cell.length_c   1.000
_cell.angle_alpha   90.00
_cell.angle_beta   90.00
_cell.angle_gamma   90.00
#
_symmetry.space_group_name_H-M   'P 1'
#
loop_
_entity.id
_entity.type
_entity.pdbx_description
1 polymer ?
#
loop_
_entity_poly.entity_id
_entity_poly.type
_entity_poly.pdbx_seq_one_letter_code
_entity_poly.pdbx_strand_id
1 'polypeptide(L)' 'MSNPIEKSKLTEEIIKELKILYDPEIPINIYDLGLIYEIKIDDDNNAYILMSLTAPNCPVA' A
#
# COMPACT_ATOMS: atom_id res chain seq x y z
N MET A 1 -15.69 -9.28 16.64
CA MET A 1 -14.46 -9.25 17.46
C MET A 1 -13.30 -9.49 16.51
N SER A 2 -12.70 -8.42 16.01
CA SER A 2 -11.60 -8.45 15.03
C SER A 2 -10.32 -8.76 15.79
N ASN A 3 -9.73 -9.92 15.53
CA ASN A 3 -8.54 -10.40 16.25
C ASN A 3 -7.31 -9.56 15.83
N PRO A 4 -6.60 -8.89 16.75
CA PRO A 4 -5.45 -8.03 16.41
C PRO A 4 -4.35 -8.74 15.61
N ILE A 5 -4.22 -10.05 15.82
CA ILE A 5 -3.22 -10.90 15.15
C ILE A 5 -3.49 -11.02 13.64
N GLU A 6 -4.76 -11.02 13.22
CA GLU A 6 -5.10 -11.15 11.80
C GLU A 6 -4.88 -9.84 11.04
N LYS A 7 -5.20 -8.69 11.66
CA LYS A 7 -4.93 -7.38 11.05
C LYS A 7 -3.44 -7.14 10.81
N SER A 8 -2.58 -7.58 11.74
CA SER A 8 -1.11 -7.48 11.56
C SER A 8 -0.64 -8.29 10.36
N LYS A 9 -1.08 -9.55 10.24
CA LYS A 9 -0.74 -10.41 9.10
C LYS A 9 -1.22 -9.83 7.77
N LEU A 10 -2.46 -9.37 7.71
CA LEU A 10 -3.00 -8.77 6.50
C LEU A 10 -2.24 -7.49 6.12
N THR A 11 -1.84 -6.68 7.10
CA THR A 11 -0.99 -5.50 6.87
C THR A 11 0.37 -5.90 6.29
N GLU A 12 1.01 -6.94 6.83
CA GLU A 12 2.30 -7.44 6.34
C GLU A 12 2.21 -7.96 4.91
N GLU A 13 1.13 -8.69 4.58
CA GLU A 13 0.86 -9.17 3.22
C GLU A 13 0.66 -8.00 2.25
N ILE A 14 -0.14 -6.99 2.62
CA ILE A 14 -0.34 -5.78 1.81
C ILE A 14 1.00 -5.07 1.58
N ILE A 15 1.82 -4.87 2.62
CA ILE A 15 3.12 -4.21 2.48
C ILE A 15 4.04 -5.00 1.53
N LYS A 16 4.01 -6.34 1.59
CA LYS A 16 4.79 -7.19 0.70
C LYS A 16 4.39 -6.99 -0.76
N GLU A 17 3.09 -6.92 -1.04
CA GLU A 17 2.58 -6.65 -2.39
C GLU A 17 2.88 -5.19 -2.84
N LEU A 18 2.86 -4.21 -1.94
CA LEU A 18 3.25 -2.84 -2.28
C LEU A 18 4.75 -2.72 -2.61
N LYS A 19 5.60 -3.57 -2.04
CA LYS A 19 7.05 -3.59 -2.33
C LYS A 19 7.42 -4.18 -3.69
N ILE A 20 6.54 -4.97 -4.31
CA ILE A 20 6.75 -5.49 -5.68
C ILE A 20 6.30 -4.50 -6.75
N LEU A 21 5.62 -3.41 -6.35
CA LEU A 21 5.20 -2.34 -7.24
C LEU A 21 6.31 -1.28 -7.31
N TYR A 22 6.88 -1.13 -8.50
CA TYR A 22 7.98 -0.21 -8.80
C TYR A 22 7.47 1.01 -9.56
N ASP A 23 8.07 2.16 -9.29
CA ASP A 23 7.81 3.37 -10.08
C ASP A 23 8.41 3.17 -11.50
N PRO A 24 7.65 3.43 -12.57
CA PRO A 24 8.13 3.23 -13.93
C PRO A 24 9.22 4.22 -14.35
N GLU A 25 9.36 5.35 -13.67
CA GLU A 25 10.38 6.37 -13.90
C GLU A 25 11.63 6.14 -13.04
N ILE A 26 11.48 5.58 -11.83
CA ILE A 26 12.57 5.34 -10.89
C ILE A 26 12.56 3.87 -10.44
N PRO A 27 13.68 3.12 -10.55
CA PRO A 27 13.75 1.68 -10.23
C PRO A 27 13.78 1.40 -8.70
N ILE A 28 12.91 2.06 -7.94
CA ILE A 28 12.70 1.91 -6.50
C ILE A 28 11.21 1.63 -6.29
N ASN A 29 10.87 0.83 -5.28
CA ASN A 29 9.47 0.50 -5.00
C ASN A 29 8.72 1.67 -4.32
N ILE A 30 7.41 1.71 -4.53
CA ILE A 30 6.55 2.79 -4.02
C ILE A 30 6.52 2.88 -2.48
N TYR A 31 6.79 1.76 -1.81
CA TYR A 31 6.81 1.69 -0.34
C TYR A 31 8.06 2.37 0.23
N ASP A 32 9.23 2.03 -0.29
CA ASP A 32 10.54 2.56 0.12
C ASP A 32 10.74 3.99 -0.36
N LEU A 33 10.07 4.40 -1.45
CA LEU A 33 9.97 5.81 -1.86
C LEU A 33 9.17 6.67 -0.86
N GLY A 34 8.40 6.05 0.04
CA GLY A 34 7.56 6.77 1.00
C GLY A 34 6.28 7.35 0.39
N LEU A 35 5.78 6.76 -0.71
CA LEU A 35 4.52 7.16 -1.34
C LEU A 35 3.28 6.67 -0.58
N ILE A 36 3.45 5.68 0.29
CA ILE A 36 2.39 5.16 1.15
C ILE A 36 2.39 5.93 2.47
N TYR A 37 1.30 6.64 2.76
CA TYR A 37 1.15 7.44 3.98
C TYR A 37 0.45 6.69 5.10
N GLU A 38 -0.56 5.88 4.78
CA GLU A 38 -1.34 5.17 5.78
C GLU A 38 -1.93 3.88 5.22
N ILE A 39 -1.97 2.84 6.04
CA ILE A 39 -2.68 1.59 5.77
C ILE A 39 -3.63 1.36 6.96
N LYS A 40 -4.94 1.34 6.69
CA LYS A 40 -5.99 1.08 7.68
C LYS A 40 -6.75 -0.18 7.28
N ILE A 41 -7.03 -1.04 8.26
CA ILE A 41 -7.84 -2.24 8.07
C ILE A 41 -9.05 -2.14 8.98
N ASP A 42 -10.24 -2.13 8.38
CA ASP A 42 -11.49 -2.08 9.14
C ASP A 42 -11.82 -3.44 9.78
N ASP A 43 -12.98 -3.53 10.43
CA ASP A 43 -13.40 -4.76 11.10
C ASP A 43 -14.00 -5.81 10.14
N ASP A 44 -14.25 -5.42 8.90
CA ASP A 44 -14.79 -6.24 7.81
C ASP A 44 -13.67 -6.73 6.86
N ASN A 45 -12.40 -6.56 7.26
CA ASN A 45 -11.20 -6.87 6.48
C ASN A 45 -11.02 -6.07 5.17
N ASN A 46 -11.63 -4.89 5.06
CA ASN A 46 -11.31 -3.97 3.98
C ASN A 46 -10.06 -3.17 4.30
N ALA A 47 -9.14 -3.13 3.33
CA ALA A 47 -7.90 -2.37 3.42
C ALA A 47 -8.04 -1.01 2.72
N TYR A 48 -7.82 0.05 3.47
CA TYR A 48 -7.75 1.43 2.99
C TYR A 48 -6.30 1.88 2.99
N ILE A 49 -5.79 2.20 1.80
CA ILE A 49 -4.40 2.62 1.61
C ILE A 49 -4.42 4.08 1.14
N LEU A 50 -3.88 4.98 1.97
CA LEU A 50 -3.65 6.36 1.59
C LEU A 50 -2.26 6.47 0.96
N MET A 51 -2.21 6.83 -0.31
CA MET A 51 -0.96 7.00 -1.06
C MET A 51 -0.96 8.28 -1.89
N SER A 52 0.24 8.74 -2.24
CA SER A 52 0.45 9.82 -3.20
C SER A 52 1.13 9.28 -4.45
N LEU A 53 0.84 9.87 -5.62
CA LEU A 53 1.50 9.53 -6.88
C LEU A 53 2.53 10.60 -7.21
N THR A 54 3.72 10.17 -7.64
CA THR A 54 4.82 11.02 -8.10
C THR A 54 4.55 11.70 -9.45
N ALA A 55 3.41 11.44 -10.09
CA ALA A 55 2.99 12.14 -11.29
C ALA A 55 1.47 12.46 -11.28
N PRO A 56 1.05 13.72 -11.50
CA PRO A 56 -0.36 14.10 -11.65
C PRO A 56 -1.00 13.61 -12.97
N ASN A 57 -0.27 12.83 -13.78
CA ASN A 57 -0.61 12.63 -15.20
C ASN A 57 -0.34 11.22 -15.76
N CYS A 58 -0.23 10.18 -14.93
CA CYS A 58 -0.03 8.82 -15.45
C CYS A 58 -1.32 8.31 -16.15
N PRO A 59 -1.33 8.08 -17.47
CA PRO A 59 -2.53 7.89 -18.26
C PRO A 59 -2.86 6.40 -18.41
N VAL A 60 -2.93 5.66 -17.30
CA VAL A 60 -3.27 4.23 -17.37
C VAL A 60 -4.74 4.07 -17.01
N ALA A 61 -5.57 4.42 -17.99
CA ALA A 61 -6.96 3.96 -18.11
C ALA A 61 -6.98 2.54 -18.71
#